data_AF-A0A534MSZ7-F1
#
_entry.id   AF-A0A534MSZ7-F1
#
_cell.length_a   1.000
_cell.length_b   1.000
_cell.length_c   1.000
_cell.angle_alpha   90.00
_cell.angle_beta   90.00
_cell.angle_gamma   90.00
#
_symmetry.space_group_name_H-M   'P 1'
#
loop_
_entity.id
_entity.type
_entity.pdbx_description
1 polymer ?
#
loop_
_entity_poly.entity_id
_entity_poly.type
_entity_poly.pdbx_seq_one_letter_code
_entity_poly.pdbx_strand_id
1 'polypeptide(L)'
;MKTHPPRPQEDEMRRNYPLGFAFLSVAISASLLVLTDHGASGQELTKIRLAYSGTGISNYILELPRKQGIFRKNGLEVEIVYVGSGSLLLQTLIAGSFTAAVSQGSEAVLGKLRGADLRIVASIANR
;
A
#
# COMPACT_ATOMS: atom_id res chain seq x y z
N MET A 1 8.50 22.85 90.32
CA MET A 1 9.11 23.50 89.15
C MET A 1 10.45 22.82 88.85
N LYS A 2 10.47 21.88 87.90
CA LYS A 2 11.61 21.48 87.04
C LYS A 2 11.07 20.48 86.02
N THR A 3 11.16 20.87 84.75
CA THR A 3 10.54 20.28 83.57
C THR A 3 11.43 19.19 82.96
N HIS A 4 10.81 18.11 82.51
CA HIS A 4 11.44 17.01 81.76
C HIS A 4 11.48 17.38 80.27
N PRO A 5 12.61 17.26 79.55
CA PRO A 5 12.64 17.54 78.11
C PRO A 5 12.12 16.32 77.30
N PRO A 6 11.41 16.54 76.16
CA PRO A 6 10.93 15.44 75.32
C PRO A 6 12.04 14.96 74.34
N ARG A 7 12.02 13.67 74.03
CA ARG A 7 12.95 12.99 73.09
C ARG A 7 12.61 13.35 71.62
N PRO A 8 13.61 13.64 70.76
CA PRO A 8 13.40 13.81 69.32
C PRO A 8 13.82 12.55 68.57
N GLN A 9 12.91 11.59 68.30
CA GLN A 9 13.25 10.42 67.47
C GLN A 9 12.14 9.95 66.50
N GLU A 10 11.00 10.62 66.37
CA GLU A 10 9.89 10.11 65.53
C GLU A 10 9.65 10.89 64.22
N ASP A 11 10.31 12.03 64.02
CA ASP A 11 10.02 12.93 62.87
C ASP A 11 10.93 12.78 61.64
N GLU A 12 11.96 11.92 61.67
CA GLU A 12 12.87 11.76 60.53
C GLU A 12 12.42 10.70 59.49
N MET A 13 11.34 9.95 59.75
CA MET A 13 10.92 8.85 58.87
C MET A 13 9.88 9.25 57.82
N ARG A 14 9.71 10.54 57.54
CA ARG A 14 8.90 11.02 56.42
C ARG A 14 9.73 11.98 55.60
N ARG A 15 9.66 11.81 54.28
CA ARG A 15 10.07 12.79 53.26
C ARG A 15 11.53 12.64 52.84
N ASN A 16 11.75 11.82 51.81
CA ASN A 16 12.40 12.25 50.57
C ASN A 16 12.54 11.05 49.62
N TYR A 17 11.54 10.83 48.77
CA TYR A 17 11.82 10.21 47.47
C TYR A 17 12.48 11.30 46.63
N PRO A 18 13.76 11.16 46.22
CA PRO A 18 14.46 12.25 45.60
C PRO A 18 13.92 12.41 44.18
N LEU A 19 13.42 13.63 43.92
CA LEU A 19 12.88 14.14 42.66
C LEU A 19 13.68 13.71 41.42
N GLY A 20 14.98 13.42 41.55
CA GLY A 20 15.87 12.96 40.49
C GLY A 20 15.53 11.61 39.85
N PHE A 21 14.94 10.64 40.57
CA PHE A 21 14.53 9.36 39.94
C PHE A 21 13.35 9.52 38.99
N ALA A 22 12.47 10.50 39.25
CA ALA A 22 11.36 10.84 38.37
C ALA A 22 11.84 11.55 37.09
N PHE A 23 12.90 12.36 37.17
CA PHE A 23 13.48 13.00 35.99
C PHE A 23 14.24 12.01 35.09
N LEU A 24 14.94 11.04 35.69
CA LEU A 24 15.68 10.03 34.94
C LEU A 24 14.76 9.05 34.19
N SER A 25 13.64 8.66 34.81
CA SER A 25 12.65 7.81 34.14
C SER A 25 11.91 8.53 33.01
N VAL A 26 11.63 9.83 33.16
CA VAL A 26 11.06 10.67 32.09
C VAL A 26 12.04 10.80 30.91
N ALA A 27 13.33 10.98 31.17
CA ALA A 27 14.35 11.06 30.12
C ALA A 27 14.50 9.74 29.35
N ILE A 28 14.45 8.59 30.04
CA ILE A 28 14.50 7.26 29.40
C ILE A 28 13.23 6.98 28.60
N SER A 29 12.05 7.33 29.11
CA SER A 29 10.79 7.23 28.36
C SER A 29 10.76 8.13 27.13
N ALA A 30 11.30 9.36 27.23
CA ALA A 30 11.41 10.27 26.09
C ALA A 30 12.37 9.73 25.03
N SER A 31 13.51 9.16 25.44
CA SER A 31 14.47 8.56 24.52
C SER A 31 13.93 7.29 23.84
N LEU A 32 13.09 6.49 24.53
CA LEU A 32 12.49 5.29 23.96
C LEU A 32 11.41 5.61 22.91
N LEU A 33 10.71 6.76 23.06
CA LEU A 33 9.71 7.26 22.10
C LEU A 33 10.32 7.75 20.78
N VAL A 34 11.58 8.21 20.80
CA VAL A 34 12.30 8.69 19.60
C VAL A 34 12.82 7.53 18.74
N LEU A 35 13.10 6.35 19.31
CA LEU A 35 13.58 5.20 18.55
C LEU A 35 12.48 4.43 17.78
N THR A 36 11.20 4.67 18.10
CA THR A 36 10.06 3.97 17.48
C THR A 36 9.59 4.57 16.16
N ASP A 37 10.16 5.70 15.71
CA ASP A 37 9.85 6.30 14.40
C ASP A 37 10.64 5.62 13.26
N HIS A 38 10.66 4.28 13.25
CA HIS A 38 10.99 3.55 12.03
C HIS A 38 9.77 3.67 11.13
N GLY A 39 9.76 4.72 10.31
CA GLY A 39 8.73 4.98 9.32
C GLY A 39 8.35 3.67 8.62
N ALA A 40 7.12 3.23 8.84
CA ALA A 40 6.55 2.11 8.10
C ALA A 40 6.59 2.51 6.63
N SER A 41 7.63 2.06 5.92
CA SER A 41 7.69 2.20 4.46
C SER A 41 6.59 1.31 3.92
N GLY A 42 5.40 1.91 3.75
CA GLY A 42 4.33 1.30 3.00
C GLY A 42 4.89 0.98 1.62
N GLN A 43 4.78 -0.27 1.19
CA GLN A 43 5.24 -0.72 -0.11
C GLN A 43 4.74 0.26 -1.19
N GLU A 44 5.67 0.97 -1.83
CA GLU A 44 5.32 1.89 -2.91
C GLU A 44 4.66 1.09 -4.03
N LEU A 45 3.42 1.44 -4.35
CA LEU A 45 2.66 0.73 -5.36
C LEU A 45 3.07 1.23 -6.74
N THR A 46 3.43 0.30 -7.62
CA THR A 46 3.68 0.61 -9.03
C THR A 46 2.34 0.86 -9.72
N LYS A 47 2.16 2.08 -10.24
CA LYS A 47 0.96 2.46 -10.98
C LYS A 47 0.99 1.86 -12.38
N ILE A 48 -0.06 1.14 -12.74
CA ILE A 48 -0.23 0.54 -14.06
C ILE A 48 -1.64 0.84 -14.59
N ARG A 49 -1.71 1.12 -15.90
CA ARG A 49 -2.98 1.40 -16.59
C ARG A 49 -3.31 0.23 -17.50
N LEU A 50 -4.41 -0.44 -17.21
CA LEU A 50 -4.92 -1.55 -17.98
C LEU A 50 -6.17 -1.12 -18.72
N ALA A 51 -6.34 -1.61 -19.94
CA ALA A 51 -7.54 -1.35 -20.71
C ALA A 51 -8.17 -2.64 -21.24
N TYR A 52 -9.46 -2.59 -21.51
CA TYR A 52 -10.15 -3.69 -22.17
C TYR A 52 -11.19 -3.19 -23.17
N SER A 53 -11.46 -3.99 -24.18
CA SER A 53 -12.56 -3.80 -25.13
C SER A 53 -13.56 -4.95 -25.04
N GLY A 54 -14.75 -4.69 -25.58
CA GLY A 54 -15.84 -5.66 -25.64
C GLY A 54 -16.62 -5.80 -24.35
N THR A 55 -17.74 -6.51 -24.45
CA THR A 55 -18.77 -6.63 -23.40
C THR A 55 -18.77 -8.00 -22.70
N GLY A 56 -17.69 -8.78 -22.85
CA GLY A 56 -17.59 -10.15 -22.36
C GLY A 56 -16.77 -10.30 -21.07
N ILE A 57 -16.20 -11.49 -20.90
CA ILE A 57 -15.36 -11.88 -19.75
C ILE A 57 -14.12 -10.98 -19.56
N SER A 58 -13.73 -10.24 -20.61
CA SER A 58 -12.60 -9.30 -20.58
C SER A 58 -12.68 -8.28 -19.42
N ASN A 59 -13.88 -7.80 -19.07
CA ASN A 59 -14.06 -6.94 -17.90
C ASN A 59 -13.75 -7.67 -16.59
N TYR A 60 -14.35 -8.85 -16.39
CA TYR A 60 -14.27 -9.60 -15.13
C TYR A 60 -12.84 -10.00 -14.76
N ILE A 61 -12.02 -10.33 -15.75
CA ILE A 61 -10.62 -10.75 -15.55
C ILE A 61 -9.77 -9.64 -14.96
N LEU A 62 -10.08 -8.38 -15.24
CA LEU A 62 -9.36 -7.24 -14.65
C LEU A 62 -10.05 -6.75 -13.38
N GLU A 63 -11.38 -6.66 -13.40
CA GLU A 63 -12.17 -6.08 -12.33
C GLU A 63 -12.19 -6.93 -11.05
N LEU A 64 -12.34 -8.25 -11.18
CA LEU A 64 -12.46 -9.13 -10.02
C LEU A 64 -11.16 -9.17 -9.19
N PRO A 65 -9.96 -9.38 -9.79
CA PRO A 65 -8.71 -9.32 -9.04
C PRO A 65 -8.44 -7.95 -8.42
N ARG A 66 -8.86 -6.85 -9.07
CA ARG A 66 -8.81 -5.50 -8.49
C ARG A 66 -9.66 -5.40 -7.24
N LYS A 67 -10.93 -5.82 -7.30
CA LYS A 67 -11.84 -5.81 -6.15
C LYS A 67 -11.37 -6.70 -5.00
N GLN A 68 -10.75 -7.83 -5.32
CA GLN A 68 -10.15 -8.74 -4.32
C GLN A 68 -8.79 -8.24 -3.77
N GLY A 69 -8.29 -7.11 -4.26
CA GLY A 69 -7.01 -6.55 -3.85
C GLY A 69 -5.79 -7.38 -4.27
N ILE A 70 -5.94 -8.28 -5.25
CA ILE A 70 -4.85 -9.14 -5.74
C ILE A 70 -3.71 -8.28 -6.30
N PHE A 71 -4.01 -7.27 -7.13
CA PHE A 71 -2.99 -6.37 -7.66
C PHE A 71 -2.23 -5.64 -6.55
N ARG A 72 -2.95 -5.07 -5.57
CA ARG A 72 -2.35 -4.37 -4.44
C ARG A 72 -1.46 -5.28 -3.58
N LYS A 73 -1.87 -6.54 -3.36
CA LYS A 73 -1.04 -7.56 -2.68
C LYS A 73 0.27 -7.85 -3.42
N ASN A 74 0.31 -7.60 -4.72
CA ASN A 74 1.48 -7.75 -5.57
C ASN A 74 2.19 -6.41 -5.84
N GLY A 75 1.91 -5.37 -5.05
CA GLY A 75 2.57 -4.07 -5.21
C GLY A 75 2.09 -3.22 -6.39
N LEU A 76 0.92 -3.52 -6.95
CA LEU A 76 0.39 -2.84 -8.13
C LEU A 76 -0.83 -1.98 -7.78
N GLU A 77 -0.82 -0.73 -8.21
CA GLU A 77 -1.99 0.14 -8.25
C GLU A 77 -2.53 0.18 -9.68
N VAL A 78 -3.69 -0.44 -9.90
CA VAL A 78 -4.28 -0.63 -11.23
C VAL A 78 -5.42 0.35 -11.50
N GLU A 79 -5.27 1.14 -12.56
CA GLU A 79 -6.39 1.80 -13.25
C GLU A 79 -6.90 0.86 -14.35
N ILE A 80 -8.22 0.64 -14.40
CA ILE A 80 -8.85 -0.19 -15.44
C ILE A 80 -9.77 0.70 -16.26
N VAL A 81 -9.55 0.75 -17.57
CA VAL A 81 -10.27 1.63 -18.50
C VAL A 81 -11.00 0.80 -19.56
N TYR A 82 -12.29 1.05 -19.74
CA TYR A 82 -13.04 0.50 -20.85
C TYR A 82 -12.84 1.35 -22.11
N VAL A 83 -12.52 0.70 -23.22
CA VAL A 83 -12.45 1.32 -24.54
C VAL A 83 -13.45 0.63 -25.46
N GLY A 84 -14.48 1.38 -25.90
CA GLY A 84 -15.61 0.84 -26.66
C GLY A 84 -15.30 0.36 -28.09
N SER A 85 -14.04 0.40 -28.52
CA SER A 85 -13.59 -0.06 -29.83
C SER A 85 -12.26 -0.78 -29.69
N GLY A 86 -12.15 -2.02 -30.18
CA GLY A 86 -10.90 -2.76 -30.16
C GLY A 86 -9.81 -2.15 -31.04
N SER A 87 -10.16 -1.52 -32.16
CA SER A 87 -9.17 -0.80 -32.98
C SER A 87 -8.60 0.41 -32.24
N LEU A 88 -9.47 1.18 -31.56
CA LEU A 88 -9.06 2.30 -30.73
C LEU A 88 -8.22 1.82 -29.52
N LEU A 89 -8.61 0.71 -28.91
CA LEU A 89 -7.85 0.09 -27.81
C LEU A 89 -6.44 -0.27 -28.25
N LEU A 90 -6.28 -0.95 -29.39
CA LEU A 90 -4.97 -1.33 -29.90
C LEU A 90 -4.14 -0.11 -30.30
N GLN A 91 -4.74 0.90 -30.94
CA GLN A 91 -4.05 2.15 -31.27
C GLN A 91 -3.54 2.89 -30.03
N THR A 92 -4.36 2.96 -28.98
CA THR A 92 -3.99 3.61 -27.72
C THR A 92 -2.95 2.80 -26.93
N LEU A 93 -2.98 1.47 -27.00
CA LEU A 93 -1.93 0.61 -26.45
C LEU A 93 -0.58 0.85 -27.17
N ILE A 94 -0.58 0.90 -28.50
CA ILE A 94 0.63 1.18 -29.30
C ILE A 94 1.19 2.57 -29.00
N ALA A 95 0.31 3.55 -28.77
CA ALA A 95 0.70 4.90 -28.37
C ALA A 95 1.28 4.99 -26.94
N GLY A 96 1.25 3.90 -26.16
CA GLY A 96 1.79 3.86 -24.80
C GLY A 96 0.85 4.38 -23.70
N SER A 97 -0.42 4.62 -24.01
CA SER A 97 -1.41 5.11 -23.03
C SER A 97 -1.74 4.08 -21.95
N PHE A 98 -1.53 2.78 -22.26
CA PHE A 98 -1.79 1.64 -21.39
C PHE A 98 -0.56 0.74 -21.31
N THR A 99 -0.32 0.15 -20.14
CA THR A 99 0.76 -0.81 -19.93
C THR A 99 0.45 -2.15 -20.60
N ALA A 100 -0.82 -2.57 -20.56
CA ALA A 100 -1.32 -3.76 -21.24
C ALA A 100 -2.82 -3.61 -21.50
N ALA A 101 -3.34 -4.38 -22.47
CA ALA A 101 -4.76 -4.39 -22.76
C ALA A 101 -5.29 -5.79 -23.06
N VAL A 102 -6.59 -5.98 -22.74
CA VAL A 102 -7.35 -7.19 -23.05
C VAL A 102 -8.37 -6.86 -24.15
N SER A 103 -8.05 -7.24 -25.40
CA SER A 103 -8.98 -7.12 -26.53
C SER A 103 -9.70 -8.45 -26.79
N GLN A 104 -10.60 -8.48 -27.77
CA GLN A 104 -11.00 -9.76 -28.34
C GLN A 104 -9.83 -10.40 -29.11
N GLY A 105 -9.81 -11.74 -29.16
CA GLY A 105 -8.73 -12.48 -29.82
C GLY A 105 -8.62 -12.16 -31.31
N SER A 106 -9.76 -12.02 -32.00
CA SER A 106 -9.82 -11.64 -33.42
C SER A 106 -9.19 -10.26 -33.67
N GLU A 107 -9.45 -9.29 -32.79
CA GLU A 107 -8.91 -7.92 -32.88
C GLU A 107 -7.39 -7.92 -32.74
N ALA A 108 -6.86 -8.61 -31.72
CA ALA A 108 -5.41 -8.69 -31.47
C ALA A 108 -4.67 -9.41 -32.62
N VAL A 109 -5.19 -10.54 -33.08
CA VAL A 109 -4.59 -11.31 -34.19
C VAL A 109 -4.60 -10.48 -35.47
N LEU A 110 -5.73 -9.86 -35.79
CA LEU A 110 -5.86 -9.07 -37.00
C LEU A 110 -4.99 -7.80 -36.95
N GLY A 111 -4.85 -7.16 -35.79
CA GLY A 111 -3.91 -6.06 -35.58
C GLY A 111 -2.47 -6.51 -35.84
N LYS A 112 -2.06 -7.65 -35.29
CA LYS A 112 -0.72 -8.21 -35.51
C LYS A 112 -0.47 -8.55 -36.98
N LEU A 113 -1.44 -9.16 -37.66
CA LEU A 113 -1.36 -9.47 -39.10
C LEU A 113 -1.25 -8.22 -39.98
N ARG A 114 -1.77 -7.08 -39.51
CA ARG A 114 -1.63 -5.77 -40.18
C ARG A 114 -0.33 -5.05 -39.87
N GLY A 115 0.62 -5.70 -39.19
CA GLY A 115 1.93 -5.13 -38.89
C GLY A 115 1.96 -4.24 -37.65
N ALA A 116 0.91 -4.24 -36.82
CA ALA A 116 0.95 -3.52 -35.56
C ALA A 116 2.05 -4.08 -34.64
N ASP A 117 2.79 -3.18 -33.98
CA ASP A 117 3.78 -3.55 -32.98
C ASP A 117 3.11 -3.98 -31.66
N LEU A 118 2.58 -5.20 -31.68
CA LEU A 118 1.85 -5.81 -30.59
C LEU A 118 2.52 -7.12 -30.17
N ARG A 119 2.51 -7.40 -28.87
CA ARG A 119 2.90 -8.69 -28.31
C ARG A 119 1.70 -9.32 -27.60
N ILE A 120 1.25 -10.47 -28.11
CA ILE A 120 0.22 -11.28 -27.45
C ILE A 120 0.92 -12.17 -26.42
N VAL A 121 0.63 -11.97 -25.13
CA VAL A 121 1.30 -12.67 -24.01
C VAL A 121 0.42 -13.70 -23.32
N ALA A 122 -0.90 -13.61 -23.47
CA ALA A 122 -1.86 -14.52 -22.88
C ALA A 122 -3.11 -14.60 -23.77
N SER A 123 -3.84 -15.71 -23.67
CA SER A 123 -5.12 -15.92 -24.33
C SER A 123 -6.11 -16.55 -23.36
N ILE A 124 -7.38 -16.22 -23.53
CA ILE A 124 -8.49 -16.78 -22.76
C ILE A 124 -9.33 -17.58 -23.76
N ALA A 125 -9.37 -18.89 -23.57
CA ALA A 125 -10.16 -19.80 -24.38
C ALA A 125 -10.86 -20.80 -23.47
N ASN A 126 -12.08 -21.21 -23.86
CA ASN A 126 -12.75 -22.34 -23.22
C ASN A 126 -12.27 -23.64 -23.87
N ARG A 127 -12.28 -24.74 -23.11
CA ARG A 127 -12.05 -26.09 -23.65
C ARG A 127 -13.35 -26.70 -24.15
#